data_AF-A0A397D373-F1
#
_entry.id   AF-A0A397D373-F1
#
_cell.length_a   1.000
_cell.length_b   1.000
_cell.length_c   1.000
_cell.angle_alpha   90.00
_cell.angle_beta   90.00
_cell.angle_gamma   90.00
#
_symmetry.space_group_name_H-M   'P 1'
#
loop_
_entity.id
_entity.type
_entity.pdbx_description
1 polymer ?
#
loop_
_entity_poly.entity_id
_entity_poly.type
_entity_poly.pdbx_seq_one_letter_code
_entity_poly.pdbx_strand_id
1 'polypeptide(L)'
;MYYDMCPNTICAIRGGGSYVANSERHSYRMTALLTVRGDGKKLPILFIIRGEPGGDIETNEFPDYPPEHFYAMKKKAWMNGIVWKYFLRDVLKPDIENPSVLLVDNFDLHVSEDSESIVDEELGSELCALPPNSTSHCQPLDVSPMGPFKQHLRDLWVLTKSTATTAKEKKLVMINRAIKAWDMITDDEVHASFVKVPWITRIPYCLF
;
A
#
# COMPACT_ATOMS: atom_id res chain seq x y z
N MET A 1 -4.28 -6.84 0.28
CA MET A 1 -5.12 -6.75 -0.93
C MET A 1 -4.43 -7.42 -2.13
N TYR A 2 -5.15 -8.20 -2.96
CA TYR A 2 -4.62 -8.81 -4.19
C TYR A 2 -5.14 -8.06 -5.42
N TYR A 3 -4.26 -7.79 -6.39
CA TYR A 3 -4.60 -7.01 -7.59
C TYR A 3 -3.92 -7.60 -8.83
N ASP A 4 -4.72 -7.88 -9.88
CA ASP A 4 -4.22 -8.31 -11.19
C ASP A 4 -4.13 -7.10 -12.13
N MET A 5 -2.96 -6.93 -12.74
CA MET A 5 -2.65 -5.78 -13.59
C MET A 5 -3.27 -5.90 -14.98
N CYS A 6 -3.54 -7.12 -15.45
CA CYS A 6 -4.08 -7.33 -16.78
C CYS A 6 -5.60 -7.06 -16.81
N PRO A 7 -6.11 -6.27 -17.77
CA PRO A 7 -7.56 -6.07 -17.89
C PRO A 7 -8.25 -7.39 -18.28
N ASN A 8 -9.30 -7.76 -17.54
CA ASN A 8 -10.11 -8.96 -17.80
C ASN A 8 -11.07 -8.81 -19.00
N THR A 9 -11.28 -7.58 -19.48
CA THR A 9 -12.16 -7.27 -20.61
C THR A 9 -11.58 -6.14 -21.45
N ILE A 10 -11.74 -6.22 -22.78
CA ILE A 10 -11.29 -5.21 -23.76
C ILE A 10 -12.45 -4.95 -24.73
N CYS A 11 -12.80 -3.68 -24.94
CA CYS A 11 -13.70 -3.27 -26.02
C CYS A 11 -12.88 -2.74 -27.21
N ALA A 12 -13.19 -3.25 -28.40
CA ALA A 12 -12.62 -2.78 -29.65
C ALA A 12 -13.74 -2.41 -30.63
N ILE A 13 -13.45 -1.49 -31.55
CA ILE A 13 -14.38 -1.13 -32.63
C ILE A 13 -14.65 -2.39 -33.46
N ARG A 14 -15.89 -2.60 -33.90
CA ARG A 14 -16.27 -3.75 -34.73
C ARG A 14 -15.42 -3.78 -36.01
N GLY A 15 -14.59 -4.81 -36.16
CA GLY A 15 -13.62 -4.95 -37.27
C GLY A 15 -12.21 -4.41 -36.99
N GLY A 16 -11.99 -3.78 -35.83
CA GLY A 16 -10.67 -3.39 -35.34
C GLY A 16 -9.99 -4.48 -34.49
N GLY A 17 -8.67 -4.38 -34.35
CA GLY A 17 -7.91 -5.30 -33.49
C GLY A 17 -8.14 -5.05 -32.00
N SER A 18 -8.25 -6.13 -31.21
CA SER A 18 -8.37 -6.10 -29.75
C SER A 18 -7.01 -6.21 -29.04
N TYR A 19 -5.99 -5.53 -29.56
CA TYR A 19 -4.62 -5.70 -29.09
C TYR A 19 -4.30 -4.79 -27.89
N VAL A 20 -3.86 -5.40 -26.78
CA VAL A 20 -3.24 -4.68 -25.66
C VAL A 20 -1.72 -4.76 -25.83
N ALA A 21 -1.07 -3.60 -25.86
CA ALA A 21 0.38 -3.51 -26.10
C ALA A 21 1.22 -4.13 -24.98
N ASN A 22 0.67 -4.22 -23.77
CA ASN A 22 1.32 -4.87 -22.65
C ASN A 22 0.77 -6.29 -22.49
N SER A 23 1.61 -7.30 -22.74
CA SER A 23 1.29 -8.70 -22.45
C SER A 23 2.20 -9.23 -21.34
N GLU A 24 1.65 -9.42 -20.14
CA GLU A 24 2.35 -10.12 -19.05
C GLU A 24 1.56 -11.38 -18.68
N ARG A 25 2.10 -12.56 -19.00
CA ARG A 25 1.45 -13.86 -18.73
C ARG A 25 1.56 -14.30 -17.27
N HIS A 26 2.50 -13.72 -16.53
CA HIS A 26 2.71 -13.99 -15.10
C HIS A 26 2.92 -12.66 -14.36
N SER A 27 1.93 -12.26 -13.58
CA SER A 27 2.03 -11.09 -12.70
C SER A 27 3.14 -11.33 -11.67
N TYR A 28 4.15 -10.46 -11.63
CA TYR A 28 5.08 -10.45 -10.50
C TYR A 28 4.32 -10.04 -9.24
N ARG A 29 4.48 -10.79 -8.14
CA ARG A 29 3.75 -10.54 -6.90
C ARG A 29 4.51 -9.55 -6.03
N MET A 30 3.92 -8.38 -5.82
CA MET A 30 4.40 -7.32 -4.94
C MET A 30 3.23 -6.84 -4.08
N THR A 31 3.49 -6.57 -2.80
CA THR A 31 2.49 -5.99 -1.91
C THR A 31 2.89 -4.56 -1.58
N ALA A 32 1.95 -3.62 -1.68
CA ALA A 32 2.12 -2.25 -1.21
C ALA A 32 1.25 -2.07 0.03
N LEU A 33 1.87 -1.66 1.15
CA LEU A 33 1.16 -1.16 2.32
C LEU A 33 1.05 0.36 2.18
N LEU A 34 -0.18 0.85 2.24
CA LEU A 34 -0.52 2.26 2.15
C LEU A 34 -0.99 2.73 3.53
N THR A 35 -0.62 3.94 3.91
CA THR A 35 -1.02 4.56 5.17
C THR A 35 -1.38 6.01 4.92
N VAL A 36 -2.44 6.46 5.58
CA VAL A 36 -2.98 7.81 5.46
C VAL A 36 -3.28 8.36 6.83
N ARG A 37 -3.36 9.68 6.93
CA ARG A 37 -3.64 10.38 8.17
C ARG A 37 -4.91 11.21 8.04
N GLY A 38 -5.60 11.42 9.15
CA GLY A 38 -6.89 12.12 9.19
C GLY A 38 -6.85 13.57 8.67
N ASP A 39 -5.68 14.20 8.67
CA ASP A 39 -5.44 15.53 8.10
C ASP A 39 -5.25 15.54 6.58
N GLY A 40 -5.38 14.39 5.93
CA GLY A 40 -5.19 14.23 4.48
C GLY A 40 -3.80 13.74 4.07
N LYS A 41 -2.83 13.71 4.99
CA LYS A 41 -1.45 13.33 4.66
C LYS A 41 -1.37 11.85 4.26
N LYS A 42 -0.69 11.59 3.14
CA LYS A 42 -0.31 10.25 2.71
C LYS A 42 1.11 9.95 3.19
N LEU A 43 1.32 8.75 3.73
CA LEU A 43 2.67 8.31 4.14
C LEU A 43 3.38 7.61 2.97
N PRO A 44 4.71 7.49 3.05
CA PRO A 44 5.49 6.61 2.20
C PRO A 44 4.93 5.19 2.09
N ILE A 45 4.83 4.69 0.85
CA ILE A 45 4.48 3.30 0.59
C ILE A 45 5.58 2.36 1.10
N LEU A 46 5.19 1.31 1.81
CA LEU A 46 6.06 0.16 2.08
C LEU A 46 5.80 -0.95 1.06
N PHE A 47 6.79 -1.24 0.21
CA PHE A 47 6.75 -2.32 -0.76
C PHE A 47 7.35 -3.61 -0.20
N ILE A 48 6.57 -4.69 -0.20
CA ILE A 48 7.04 -6.04 0.11
C ILE A 48 7.28 -6.79 -1.19
N ILE A 49 8.55 -7.06 -1.48
CA ILE A 49 9.03 -7.63 -2.73
C ILE A 49 9.31 -9.12 -2.54
N ARG A 50 8.94 -9.92 -3.55
CA ARG A 50 9.15 -11.36 -3.52
C ARG A 50 10.63 -11.69 -3.73
N GLY A 51 11.26 -12.27 -2.73
CA GLY A 51 12.65 -12.71 -2.80
C GLY A 51 13.14 -13.36 -1.52
N GLU A 52 14.39 -13.80 -1.54
CA GLU A 52 15.09 -14.29 -0.36
C GLU A 52 15.60 -13.10 0.46
N PRO A 53 15.19 -12.95 1.75
CA PRO A 53 15.72 -11.90 2.61
C PRO A 53 17.24 -12.00 2.74
N GLY A 54 17.94 -10.88 2.66
CA GLY A 54 19.40 -10.81 2.63
C GLY A 54 20.03 -11.30 1.32
N GLY A 55 19.22 -11.59 0.30
CA GLY A 55 19.69 -12.03 -1.01
C GLY A 55 20.13 -10.87 -1.91
N ASP A 56 20.63 -11.22 -3.10
CA ASP A 56 21.22 -10.27 -4.05
C ASP A 56 20.29 -9.12 -4.46
N ILE A 57 18.98 -9.33 -4.46
CA ILE A 57 18.01 -8.28 -4.80
C ILE A 57 18.02 -7.18 -3.75
N GLU A 58 17.98 -7.55 -2.47
CA GLU A 58 17.98 -6.59 -1.37
C GLU A 58 19.29 -5.82 -1.32
N THR A 59 20.42 -6.51 -1.51
CA THR A 59 21.75 -5.90 -1.47
C THR A 59 22.06 -5.02 -2.68
N ASN A 60 21.69 -5.45 -3.90
CA ASN A 60 22.15 -4.81 -5.14
C ASN A 60 21.07 -4.05 -5.91
N GLU A 61 19.78 -4.22 -5.59
CA GLU A 61 18.71 -3.53 -6.32
C GLU A 61 17.96 -2.49 -5.48
N PHE A 62 17.85 -2.66 -4.15
CA PHE A 62 17.18 -1.67 -3.29
C PHE A 62 17.81 -0.27 -3.37
N PRO A 63 19.15 -0.11 -3.48
CA PRO A 63 19.76 1.20 -3.66
C PRO A 63 19.31 1.94 -4.93
N ASP A 64 18.81 1.22 -5.93
CA ASP A 64 18.35 1.80 -7.20
C ASP A 64 16.84 2.04 -7.24
N TYR A 65 16.11 1.63 -6.20
CA TYR A 65 14.68 1.90 -6.12
C TYR A 65 14.41 3.36 -5.71
N PRO A 66 13.24 3.91 -6.08
CA PRO A 66 12.90 5.29 -5.74
C PRO A 66 13.14 5.60 -4.25
N PRO A 67 13.86 6.70 -3.94
CA PRO A 67 14.00 7.15 -2.56
C PRO A 67 12.63 7.58 -2.00
N GLU A 68 12.56 7.86 -0.70
CA GLU A 68 11.34 8.30 0.01
C GLU A 68 10.28 7.20 0.23
N HIS A 69 10.48 6.01 -0.32
CA HIS A 69 9.66 4.82 -0.04
C HIS A 69 10.46 3.73 0.67
N PHE A 70 9.74 2.80 1.31
CA PHE A 70 10.36 1.73 2.08
C PHE A 70 10.21 0.38 1.37
N TYR A 71 11.18 -0.50 1.60
CA TYR A 71 11.28 -1.77 0.90
C TYR A 71 11.60 -2.90 1.88
N ALA A 72 10.84 -3.99 1.80
CA ALA A 72 11.08 -5.20 2.55
C ALA A 72 11.09 -6.41 1.62
N MET A 73 11.96 -7.38 1.88
CA MET A 73 12.01 -8.63 1.12
C MET A 73 11.36 -9.79 1.89
N LYS A 74 10.45 -10.53 1.23
CA LYS A 74 9.88 -11.78 1.76
C LYS A 74 9.63 -12.81 0.66
N LYS A 75 9.85 -14.09 0.98
CA LYS A 75 9.69 -15.22 0.03
C LYS A 75 8.33 -15.30 -0.65
N LYS A 76 7.27 -14.90 0.08
CA LYS A 76 5.89 -14.89 -0.43
C LYS A 76 5.37 -13.47 -0.75
N ALA A 77 6.15 -12.42 -0.47
CA ALA A 77 5.71 -11.01 -0.57
C ALA A 77 4.44 -10.70 0.25
N TRP A 78 4.32 -11.24 1.46
CA TRP A 78 3.21 -10.98 2.38
C TRP A 78 3.69 -10.31 3.65
N MET A 79 2.78 -9.58 4.30
CA MET A 79 2.98 -9.04 5.64
C MET A 79 3.22 -10.17 6.64
N ASN A 80 4.16 -9.96 7.55
CA ASN A 80 4.35 -10.79 8.73
C ASN A 80 4.80 -9.93 9.91
N GLY A 81 4.92 -10.50 11.12
CA GLY A 81 5.27 -9.74 12.31
C GLY A 81 6.61 -9.01 12.20
N ILE A 82 7.58 -9.55 11.45
CA ILE A 82 8.87 -8.89 11.24
C ILE A 82 8.71 -7.62 10.38
N VAL A 83 7.99 -7.72 9.26
CA VAL A 83 7.72 -6.56 8.38
C VAL A 83 6.81 -5.55 9.08
N TRP A 84 5.87 -6.02 9.89
CA TRP A 84 4.99 -5.15 10.67
C TRP A 84 5.77 -4.35 11.71
N LYS A 85 6.69 -4.98 12.46
CA LYS A 85 7.57 -4.27 13.40
C LYS A 85 8.48 -3.25 12.70
N TYR A 86 8.99 -3.60 11.52
CA TYR A 86 9.73 -2.67 10.67
C TYR A 86 8.85 -1.48 10.23
N PHE A 87 7.61 -1.75 9.81
CA PHE A 87 6.66 -0.68 9.49
C PHE A 87 6.44 0.25 10.69
N LEU A 88 6.15 -0.28 11.88
CA LEU A 88 5.90 0.55 13.07
C LEU A 88 7.11 1.42 13.44
N ARG A 89 8.31 0.84 13.46
CA ARG A 89 9.51 1.51 13.99
C ARG A 89 10.23 2.40 12.99
N ASP A 90 10.24 2.03 11.71
CA ASP A 90 11.03 2.71 10.68
C ASP A 90 10.16 3.53 9.73
N VAL A 91 8.92 3.12 9.46
CA VAL A 91 8.03 3.80 8.52
C VAL A 91 7.06 4.73 9.22
N LEU A 92 6.39 4.28 10.28
CA LEU A 92 5.34 5.02 10.95
C LEU A 92 5.89 6.00 12.00
N LYS A 93 6.90 5.56 12.78
CA LYS A 93 7.49 6.35 13.88
C LYS A 93 7.92 7.78 13.50
N PRO A 94 8.49 8.06 12.31
CA PRO A 94 8.86 9.42 11.93
C PRO A 94 7.66 10.35 11.68
N ASP A 95 6.49 9.78 11.35
CA ASP A 95 5.30 10.52 10.91
C ASP A 95 4.16 10.53 11.94
N ILE A 96 4.21 9.67 12.96
CA ILE A 96 3.20 9.59 14.02
C ILE A 96 3.33 10.74 15.02
N GLU A 97 2.20 11.35 15.37
CA GLU A 97 2.14 12.50 16.29
C GLU A 97 1.50 12.09 17.61
N ASN A 98 2.24 12.13 18.71
CA ASN A 98 1.75 11.58 19.97
C ASN A 98 0.90 12.60 20.73
N PRO A 99 -0.27 12.20 21.28
CA PRO A 99 -0.94 10.91 21.12
C PRO A 99 -1.70 10.78 19.78
N SER A 100 -1.61 9.61 19.15
CA SER A 100 -2.39 9.21 17.97
C SER A 100 -3.14 7.90 18.19
N VAL A 101 -4.09 7.60 17.31
CA VAL A 101 -4.72 6.28 17.20
C VAL A 101 -4.34 5.65 15.85
N LEU A 102 -3.73 4.48 15.90
CA LEU A 102 -3.42 3.66 14.73
C LEU A 102 -4.56 2.66 14.47
N LEU A 103 -5.32 2.87 13.40
CA LEU A 103 -6.40 2.00 12.98
C LEU A 103 -5.87 0.85 12.12
N VAL A 104 -6.07 -0.38 12.57
CA VAL A 104 -5.63 -1.58 11.84
C VAL A 104 -6.78 -2.55 11.61
N ASP A 105 -6.71 -3.34 10.54
CA ASP A 105 -7.60 -4.49 10.39
C ASP A 105 -7.30 -5.55 11.47
N ASN A 106 -8.25 -6.46 11.68
CA ASN A 106 -8.14 -7.49 12.71
C ASN A 106 -7.23 -8.67 12.29
N PHE A 107 -6.16 -8.40 11.55
CA PHE A 107 -5.16 -9.40 11.21
C PHE A 107 -4.32 -9.71 12.45
N ASP A 108 -4.16 -10.99 12.81
CA ASP A 108 -3.55 -11.45 14.06
C ASP A 108 -2.19 -10.79 14.38
N LEU A 109 -1.41 -10.44 13.36
CA LEU A 109 -0.09 -9.81 13.53
C LEU A 109 -0.17 -8.31 13.77
N HIS A 110 -1.23 -7.65 13.33
CA HIS A 110 -1.46 -6.22 13.62
C HIS A 110 -1.94 -6.03 15.06
N VAL A 111 -2.74 -6.97 15.57
CA VAL A 111 -3.39 -6.92 16.90
C VAL A 111 -2.71 -7.81 17.95
N SER A 112 -1.45 -8.19 17.73
CA SER A 112 -0.70 -8.96 18.71
C SER A 112 -0.26 -8.10 19.90
N GLU A 113 -0.04 -8.72 21.06
CA GLU A 113 0.52 -8.06 22.26
C GLU A 113 1.83 -7.30 21.95
N ASP A 114 2.70 -7.90 21.13
CA ASP A 114 3.92 -7.24 20.64
C ASP A 114 3.64 -5.94 19.87
N SER A 115 2.54 -5.88 19.13
CA SER A 115 2.16 -4.70 18.34
C SER A 115 1.56 -3.63 19.23
N GLU A 116 0.72 -4.01 20.19
CA GLU A 116 0.18 -3.13 21.22
C GLU A 116 1.31 -2.50 22.05
N SER A 117 2.26 -3.30 22.54
CA SER A 117 3.42 -2.82 23.31
C SER A 117 4.28 -1.84 22.51
N ILE A 118 4.55 -2.10 21.22
CA ILE A 118 5.31 -1.15 20.39
C ILE A 118 4.54 0.16 20.21
N VAL A 119 3.24 0.09 19.93
CA VAL A 119 2.44 1.31 19.66
C VAL A 119 2.26 2.14 20.93
N ASP A 120 2.05 1.51 22.08
CA ASP A 120 1.91 2.19 23.37
C ASP A 120 3.27 2.68 23.90
N GLU A 121 4.22 1.77 24.12
CA GLU A 121 5.46 2.08 24.84
C GLU A 121 6.49 2.82 23.97
N GLU A 122 6.60 2.49 22.68
CA GLU A 122 7.62 3.10 21.80
C GLU A 122 7.06 4.26 20.97
N LEU A 123 5.79 4.18 20.57
CA LEU A 123 5.13 5.21 19.75
C LEU A 123 4.18 6.09 20.57
N GLY A 124 3.97 5.86 21.87
CA GLY A 124 3.15 6.76 22.71
C GLY A 124 1.74 7.00 22.18
N SER A 125 1.16 5.98 21.54
CA SER A 125 -0.09 6.04 20.79
C SER A 125 -0.95 4.81 21.09
N GLU A 126 -2.20 4.81 20.65
CA GLU A 126 -3.14 3.71 20.90
C GLU A 126 -3.35 2.89 19.62
N LEU A 127 -3.27 1.57 19.73
CA LEU A 127 -3.64 0.65 18.65
C LEU A 127 -5.14 0.35 18.75
N CYS A 128 -5.88 0.56 17.66
CA CYS A 128 -7.31 0.27 17.61
C CYS A 128 -7.63 -0.68 16.43
N ALA A 129 -8.07 -1.89 16.78
CA ALA A 129 -8.49 -2.88 15.81
C ALA A 129 -9.91 -2.61 15.31
N LEU A 130 -10.10 -2.69 13.99
CA LEU A 130 -11.42 -2.64 13.39
C LEU A 130 -12.22 -3.91 13.74
N PRO A 131 -13.55 -3.80 13.92
CA PRO A 131 -14.41 -4.97 14.09
C PRO A 131 -14.18 -5.98 12.95
N PRO A 132 -14.18 -7.29 13.23
CA PRO A 132 -13.99 -8.31 12.19
C PRO A 132 -14.96 -8.14 11.02
N ASN A 133 -14.45 -8.33 9.80
CA ASN A 133 -15.21 -8.21 8.54
C ASN A 133 -15.83 -6.83 8.27
N SER A 134 -15.33 -5.76 8.91
CA SER A 134 -15.87 -4.40 8.75
C SER A 134 -15.00 -3.47 7.91
N THR A 135 -13.86 -3.94 7.38
CA THR A 135 -12.87 -3.15 6.62
C THR A 135 -13.52 -2.26 5.54
N SER A 136 -14.40 -2.80 4.70
CA SER A 136 -15.05 -2.04 3.62
C SER A 136 -15.98 -0.92 4.09
N HIS A 137 -16.36 -0.90 5.37
CA HIS A 137 -17.27 0.08 5.96
C HIS A 137 -16.57 0.99 6.97
N CYS A 138 -15.51 0.49 7.59
CA CYS A 138 -14.87 1.12 8.74
C CYS A 138 -13.44 1.59 8.47
N GLN A 139 -12.75 1.09 7.44
CA GLN A 139 -11.39 1.51 7.15
C GLN A 139 -11.38 2.68 6.16
N PRO A 140 -10.84 3.87 6.51
CA PRO A 140 -10.82 5.03 5.61
C PRO A 140 -10.23 4.72 4.24
N LEU A 141 -9.09 4.00 4.21
CA LEU A 141 -8.43 3.54 2.98
C LEU A 141 -9.38 2.77 2.06
N ASP A 142 -10.14 1.80 2.57
CA ASP A 142 -11.02 0.97 1.75
C ASP A 142 -12.35 1.66 1.40
N VAL A 143 -12.80 2.62 2.21
CA VAL A 143 -14.02 3.40 1.93
C VAL A 143 -13.84 4.35 0.74
N SER A 144 -12.66 4.98 0.58
CA SER A 144 -12.45 5.94 -0.51
C SER A 144 -11.16 5.72 -1.29
N PRO A 145 -9.93 5.91 -0.75
CA PRO A 145 -8.71 6.00 -1.56
C PRO A 145 -8.36 4.74 -2.36
N MET A 146 -8.71 3.56 -1.85
CA MET A 146 -8.31 2.28 -2.46
C MET A 146 -8.98 2.02 -3.82
N GLY A 147 -10.20 2.51 -4.02
CA GLY A 147 -10.92 2.40 -5.29
C GLY A 147 -10.22 3.16 -6.43
N PRO A 148 -10.04 4.49 -6.30
CA PRO A 148 -9.27 5.32 -7.23
C PRO A 148 -7.83 4.84 -7.41
N PHE A 149 -7.13 4.45 -6.35
CA PHE A 149 -5.75 3.96 -6.45
C PHE A 149 -5.62 2.78 -7.41
N LYS A 150 -6.52 1.79 -7.29
CA LYS A 150 -6.60 0.65 -8.23
C LYS A 150 -6.93 1.09 -9.65
N GLN A 151 -7.80 2.09 -9.80
CA GLN A 151 -8.15 2.60 -11.11
C GLN A 151 -6.95 3.28 -11.77
N HIS A 152 -6.22 4.12 -11.04
CA HIS A 152 -4.99 4.73 -11.54
C HIS A 152 -3.92 3.70 -11.90
N LEU A 153 -3.78 2.62 -11.13
CA LEU A 153 -2.92 1.49 -11.50
C LEU A 153 -3.31 0.88 -12.86
N ARG A 154 -4.61 0.72 -13.15
CA ARG A 154 -5.11 0.24 -14.47
C ARG A 154 -4.81 1.23 -15.57
N ASP A 155 -5.17 2.49 -15.35
CA ASP A 155 -5.05 3.51 -16.37
C ASP A 155 -3.58 3.70 -16.75
N LEU A 156 -2.70 3.77 -15.74
CA LEU A 156 -1.26 3.83 -15.96
C LEU A 156 -0.74 2.55 -16.63
N TRP A 157 -1.25 1.36 -16.31
CA TRP A 157 -0.86 0.13 -17.02
C TRP A 157 -1.20 0.20 -18.52
N VAL A 158 -2.35 0.75 -18.88
CA VAL A 158 -2.77 0.87 -20.29
C VAL A 158 -2.01 1.99 -21.01
N LEU A 159 -1.82 3.14 -20.35
CA LEU A 159 -1.21 4.33 -20.94
C LEU A 159 0.32 4.23 -21.04
N THR A 160 0.96 3.52 -20.12
CA THR A 160 2.43 3.37 -20.10
C THR A 160 2.84 2.04 -20.73
N LYS A 161 3.31 2.09 -21.97
CA LYS A 161 3.96 0.92 -22.59
C LYS A 161 5.30 0.69 -21.92
N SER A 162 5.47 -0.51 -21.37
CA SER A 162 6.73 -0.90 -20.74
C SER A 162 7.63 -1.55 -21.79
N THR A 163 8.86 -1.06 -21.93
CA THR A 163 9.93 -1.75 -22.68
C THR A 163 10.82 -2.60 -21.77
N ALA A 164 10.45 -2.75 -20.49
CA ALA A 164 11.23 -3.51 -19.52
C ALA A 164 11.36 -4.98 -19.94
N THR A 165 12.59 -5.45 -20.02
CA THR A 165 12.91 -6.82 -20.44
C THR A 165 13.41 -7.66 -19.27
N THR A 166 14.15 -7.05 -18.35
CA THR A 166 14.72 -7.72 -17.17
C THR A 166 13.74 -7.75 -15.99
N ALA A 167 13.97 -8.65 -15.04
CA ALA A 167 13.17 -8.72 -13.82
C ALA A 167 13.30 -7.45 -12.95
N LYS A 168 14.50 -6.86 -12.90
CA LYS A 168 14.78 -5.59 -12.21
C LYS A 168 13.97 -4.44 -12.80
N GLU A 169 14.04 -4.25 -14.12
CA GLU A 169 13.29 -3.19 -14.81
C GLU A 169 11.79 -3.36 -14.61
N LYS A 170 11.26 -4.59 -14.66
CA LYS A 170 9.83 -4.85 -14.43
C LYS A 170 9.39 -4.47 -13.02
N LYS A 171 10.20 -4.79 -11.99
CA LYS A 171 9.94 -4.37 -10.60
C LYS A 171 9.92 -2.84 -10.49
N LEU A 172 10.91 -2.17 -11.07
CA LEU A 172 10.98 -0.71 -11.08
C LEU A 172 9.77 -0.07 -11.76
N VAL A 173 9.32 -0.61 -12.90
CA VAL A 173 8.11 -0.14 -13.58
C VAL A 173 6.87 -0.30 -12.71
N MET A 174 6.75 -1.42 -11.97
CA MET A 174 5.64 -1.62 -11.03
C MET A 174 5.69 -0.65 -9.84
N ILE A 175 6.87 -0.46 -9.23
CA ILE A 175 7.07 0.45 -8.09
C ILE A 175 6.72 1.88 -8.52
N ASN A 176 7.33 2.38 -9.60
CA ASN A 176 7.06 3.74 -10.10
C ASN A 176 5.59 3.94 -10.47
N ARG A 177 4.93 2.90 -11.01
CA ARG A 177 3.50 2.99 -11.31
C ARG A 177 2.66 3.09 -10.04
N ALA A 178 2.97 2.32 -9.00
CA ALA A 178 2.28 2.40 -7.73
C ALA A 178 2.49 3.74 -7.02
N ILE A 179 3.72 4.27 -7.04
CA ILE A 179 4.03 5.61 -6.53
C ILE A 179 3.20 6.66 -7.27
N LYS A 180 3.25 6.66 -8.61
CA LYS A 180 2.46 7.60 -9.41
C LYS A 180 0.95 7.47 -9.18
N ALA A 181 0.43 6.26 -9.03
CA ALA A 181 -0.98 6.03 -8.71
C ALA A 181 -1.34 6.57 -7.32
N TRP A 182 -0.41 6.53 -6.37
CA TRP A 182 -0.57 7.07 -5.02
C TRP A 182 -0.49 8.60 -5.00
N ASP A 183 0.39 9.19 -5.81
CA ASP A 183 0.51 10.64 -5.98
C ASP A 183 -0.75 11.26 -6.58
N MET A 184 -1.46 10.50 -7.42
CA MET A 184 -2.72 10.93 -8.02
C MET A 184 -3.89 11.00 -7.03
N ILE A 185 -3.80 10.34 -5.87
CA ILE A 185 -4.79 10.47 -4.79
C ILE A 185 -4.59 11.81 -4.11
N THR A 186 -5.62 12.63 -4.03
CA THR A 186 -5.53 13.96 -3.42
C THR A 186 -5.68 13.90 -1.89
N ASP A 187 -5.12 14.88 -1.20
CA ASP A 187 -5.26 15.00 0.26
C ASP A 187 -6.74 15.20 0.65
N ASP A 188 -7.53 15.88 -0.21
CA ASP A 188 -8.97 16.03 -0.04
C ASP A 188 -9.72 14.68 -0.11
N GLU A 189 -9.32 13.78 -1.02
CA GLU A 189 -9.89 12.43 -1.10
C GLU A 189 -9.55 11.59 0.13
N VAL A 190 -8.34 11.77 0.68
CA VAL A 190 -7.93 11.15 1.93
C VAL A 190 -8.76 11.72 3.08
N HIS A 191 -8.81 13.03 3.27
CA HIS A 191 -9.57 13.67 4.34
C HIS A 191 -11.06 13.30 4.29
N ALA A 192 -11.66 13.33 3.09
CA ALA A 192 -13.05 12.92 2.89
C ALA A 192 -13.30 11.46 3.27
N SER A 193 -12.29 10.58 3.20
CA SER A 193 -12.41 9.18 3.61
C SER A 193 -12.63 9.03 5.11
N PHE A 194 -12.00 9.86 5.94
CA PHE A 194 -12.20 9.86 7.40
C PHE A 194 -13.58 10.40 7.78
N VAL A 195 -14.10 11.38 7.05
CA VAL A 195 -15.47 11.92 7.25
C VAL A 195 -16.55 10.89 6.91
N LYS A 196 -16.31 10.04 5.91
CA LYS A 196 -17.26 8.99 5.48
C LYS A 196 -17.41 7.87 6.50
N VAL A 197 -16.52 7.76 7.48
CA VAL A 197 -16.54 6.72 8.51
C VAL A 197 -17.08 7.32 9.83
N PRO A 198 -18.38 7.14 10.16
CA PRO A 198 -19.05 7.97 11.17
C PRO A 198 -18.57 7.79 12.61
N TRP A 199 -17.87 6.70 12.91
CA TRP A 199 -17.35 6.44 14.25
C TRP A 199 -15.97 7.08 14.48
N ILE A 200 -15.21 7.35 13.41
CA ILE A 200 -13.87 7.93 13.46
C ILE A 200 -13.92 9.39 13.90
N THR A 201 -14.94 10.14 13.51
CA THR A 201 -15.12 11.56 13.92
C THR A 201 -15.32 11.76 15.42
N ARG A 202 -15.42 10.67 16.20
CA ARG A 202 -15.55 10.69 17.66
C ARG A 202 -14.21 10.48 18.38
N ILE A 203 -13.14 10.21 17.65
CA ILE A 203 -11.80 9.99 18.21
C ILE A 203 -11.07 11.34 18.27
N PRO A 204 -10.59 11.77 19.46
CA PRO A 204 -10.05 13.12 19.65
C PRO A 204 -8.60 13.31 19.15
N TYR A 205 -7.96 12.24 18.67
CA TYR A 205 -6.53 12.21 18.34
C TYR A 205 -6.28 12.13 16.84
N CYS A 206 -5.03 12.36 16.44
CA CYS A 206 -4.60 12.14 15.06
C CYS A 206 -4.78 10.65 14.70
N LEU A 207 -5.38 10.39 13.54
CA LEU A 207 -5.81 9.06 13.11
C LEU A 207 -4.97 8.60 11.94
N PHE A 208 -4.42 7.39 12.04
CA PHE A 208 -3.66 6.69 10.99
C PHE A 208 -4.39 5.44 10.51
#